data_AF-A0A834YKF7-F1
#
_entry.id   AF-A0A834YKF7-F1
#
_cell.length_a   1.000
_cell.length_b   1.000
_cell.length_c   1.000
_cell.angle_alpha   90.00
_cell.angle_beta   90.00
_cell.angle_gamma   90.00
#
_symmetry.space_group_name_H-M   'P 1'
#
loop_
_entity.id
_entity.type
_entity.pdbx_description
1 polymer ?
#
loop_
_entity_poly.entity_id
_entity_poly.type
_entity_poly.pdbx_seq_one_letter_code
_entity_poly.pdbx_strand_id
1 'polypeptide(L)'
;MELLKKFRLDGCNTVSTPVAMGSMLTKEGEGNTVDSTLFKSLIGSLRYLTITRPDIVYGVGLQSRYMETLKESHWLAAKRILRYISGTLEFGLFYSYSEDAELYGYSDSDWGGDRDERKSTTG
;
A
#
# COMPACT_ATOMS: atom_id res chain seq x y z
N MET A 1 -0.09 11.21 -12.71
CA MET A 1 -0.54 9.80 -12.60
C MET A 1 -2.07 9.73 -12.56
N GLU A 2 -2.72 8.93 -13.40
CA GLU A 2 -4.19 8.80 -13.49
C GLU A 2 -4.85 8.29 -12.21
N LEU A 3 -4.16 7.43 -11.46
CA LEU A 3 -4.64 6.90 -10.17
C LEU A 3 -4.98 8.02 -9.18
N LEU A 4 -4.14 9.05 -9.07
CA LEU A 4 -4.38 10.18 -8.17
C LEU A 4 -5.63 10.98 -8.58
N LYS A 5 -5.83 11.19 -9.89
CA LYS A 5 -7.01 11.87 -10.42
C LYS A 5 -8.29 11.07 -10.15
N LYS A 6 -8.25 9.74 -10.35
CA LYS A 6 -9.39 8.83 -10.08
C LYS A 6 -9.90 8.95 -8.64
N PHE A 7 -9.00 9.12 -7.68
CA PHE A 7 -9.35 9.25 -6.27
C PHE A 7 -9.38 10.70 -5.76
N ARG A 8 -9.34 11.70 -6.65
CA ARG A 8 -9.35 13.15 -6.33
C ARG A 8 -8.28 13.55 -5.31
N LEU A 9 -7.08 13.04 -5.52
CA LEU A 9 -5.88 13.35 -4.72
C LEU A 9 -4.78 14.01 -5.56
N ASP A 10 -5.13 14.52 -6.75
CA ASP A 10 -4.29 15.45 -7.47
C ASP A 10 -4.15 16.76 -6.69
N GLY A 11 -2.91 17.20 -6.46
CA GLY A 11 -2.64 18.40 -5.66
C GLY A 11 -2.90 18.25 -4.15
N CYS A 12 -3.04 17.03 -3.63
CA CYS A 12 -3.21 16.82 -2.20
C CYS A 12 -1.92 17.13 -1.40
N ASN A 13 -2.08 17.41 -0.10
CA ASN A 13 -0.94 17.54 0.81
C ASN A 13 -0.19 16.21 0.89
N THR A 14 1.08 16.21 0.53
CA THR A 14 1.91 15.00 0.49
C THR A 14 2.31 14.54 1.90
N VAL A 15 2.80 13.32 2.02
CA VAL A 15 3.36 12.77 3.27
C VAL A 15 4.69 12.07 2.95
N SER A 16 5.60 12.02 3.92
CA SER A 16 6.94 11.43 3.74
C SER A 16 6.99 9.91 3.92
N THR A 17 5.96 9.30 4.52
CA THR A 17 5.91 7.86 4.77
C THR A 17 4.60 7.25 4.26
N PRO A 18 4.63 6.05 3.64
CA PRO A 18 3.43 5.39 3.13
C PRO A 18 2.50 4.92 4.26
N VAL A 19 3.07 4.55 5.41
CA VAL A 19 2.34 4.13 6.62
C VAL A 19 2.64 5.12 7.74
N ALA A 20 1.64 5.42 8.58
CA ALA A 20 1.83 6.31 9.71
C ALA A 20 2.61 5.59 10.83
N MET A 21 3.57 6.29 11.43
CA MET A 21 4.36 5.73 12.54
C MET A 21 3.45 5.56 13.76
N GLY A 22 3.46 4.37 14.35
CA GLY A 22 2.64 4.06 15.53
C GLY A 22 1.14 3.88 15.25
N SER A 23 0.68 3.98 14.00
CA SER A 23 -0.72 3.67 13.67
C SER A 23 -0.93 2.16 13.65
N MET A 24 -1.72 1.65 14.58
CA MET A 24 -2.15 0.26 14.62
C MET A 24 -3.53 0.16 13.98
N LEU A 25 -3.61 -0.52 12.84
CA LEU A 25 -4.90 -0.87 12.23
C LEU A 25 -5.34 -2.21 12.83
N THR A 26 -6.61 -2.31 13.20
CA THR A 26 -7.23 -3.51 13.77
C THR A 26 -8.40 -3.90 12.88
N LYS A 27 -8.78 -5.19 12.87
CA LYS A 27 -9.94 -5.64 12.08
C LYS A 27 -11.23 -4.88 12.38
N GLU A 28 -11.43 -4.50 13.64
CA GLU A 28 -12.60 -3.75 14.09
C GLU A 28 -12.61 -2.33 13.52
N GLY A 29 -11.42 -1.72 13.39
CA GLY A 29 -11.19 -0.37 12.91
C GLY A 29 -11.98 0.71 13.65
N GLU A 30 -11.75 1.96 13.27
CA GLU A 30 -12.53 3.11 13.73
C GLU A 30 -13.40 3.69 12.61
N GLY A 31 -14.57 4.20 12.98
CA GLY A 31 -15.53 4.91 12.12
C GLY A 31 -16.57 4.01 11.45
N ASN A 32 -17.32 4.59 10.50
CA ASN A 32 -18.39 3.88 9.80
C ASN A 32 -17.84 2.87 8.80
N THR A 33 -18.69 1.92 8.41
CA THR A 33 -18.40 1.04 7.28
C THR A 33 -18.42 1.83 5.98
N VAL A 34 -17.41 1.62 5.14
CA VAL A 34 -17.26 2.30 3.85
C VAL A 34 -17.52 1.32 2.71
N ASP A 35 -17.98 1.81 1.55
CA ASP A 35 -18.16 0.99 0.35
C ASP A 35 -16.86 0.23 -0.01
N SER A 36 -16.94 -1.10 0.03
CA SER A 36 -15.81 -1.99 -0.23
C SER A 36 -15.36 -1.95 -1.69
N THR A 37 -16.22 -1.56 -2.63
CA THR A 37 -15.96 -1.61 -4.07
C THR A 37 -14.84 -0.65 -4.46
N LEU A 38 -14.95 0.61 -4.03
CA LEU A 38 -13.94 1.63 -4.29
C LEU A 38 -12.61 1.31 -3.62
N PHE A 39 -12.65 0.76 -2.41
CA PHE A 39 -11.44 0.34 -1.71
C PHE A 39 -10.73 -0.81 -2.41
N LYS A 40 -11.46 -1.87 -2.78
CA LYS A 40 -10.89 -3.02 -3.51
C LYS A 40 -10.28 -2.57 -4.83
N SER A 41 -10.94 -1.64 -5.54
CA SER A 41 -10.37 -1.03 -6.74
C SER A 41 -9.07 -0.28 -6.46
N LEU A 42 -9.00 0.49 -5.36
CA LEU A 42 -7.79 1.19 -4.94
C LEU A 42 -6.66 0.22 -4.63
N ILE A 43 -6.89 -0.78 -3.77
CA ILE A 43 -5.84 -1.74 -3.39
C ILE A 43 -5.37 -2.55 -4.60
N GLY A 44 -6.28 -2.91 -5.51
CA GLY A 44 -5.91 -3.55 -6.78
C GLY A 44 -4.96 -2.67 -7.62
N SER A 45 -5.27 -1.38 -7.75
CA SER A 45 -4.38 -0.44 -8.45
C SER A 45 -3.03 -0.25 -7.74
N LEU A 46 -3.03 -0.17 -6.41
CA LEU A 46 -1.79 -0.05 -5.63
C LEU A 46 -0.93 -1.31 -5.72
N ARG A 47 -1.54 -2.50 -5.75
CA ARG A 47 -0.83 -3.78 -5.94
C ARG A 47 -0.16 -3.89 -7.30
N TYR A 48 -0.70 -3.27 -8.34
CA TYR A 48 0.02 -3.17 -9.61
C TYR A 48 1.26 -2.27 -9.47
N LEU A 49 1.10 -1.17 -8.74
CA LEU A 49 2.13 -0.16 -8.54
C LEU A 49 3.35 -0.68 -7.75
N THR A 50 3.16 -1.70 -6.89
CA THR A 50 4.26 -2.28 -6.08
C THR A 50 5.38 -2.88 -6.93
N ILE A 51 5.11 -3.23 -8.20
CA ILE A 51 6.11 -3.77 -9.11
C ILE A 51 7.22 -2.75 -9.37
N THR A 52 6.86 -1.48 -9.60
CA THR A 52 7.82 -0.40 -9.81
C THR A 52 8.11 0.40 -8.54
N ARG A 53 7.32 0.17 -7.47
CA ARG A 53 7.40 0.88 -6.19
C ARG A 53 7.47 -0.12 -5.02
N PRO A 54 8.63 -0.76 -4.80
CA PRO A 54 8.79 -1.70 -3.67
C PRO A 54 8.62 -1.00 -2.31
N ASP A 55 8.87 0.31 -2.24
CA ASP A 55 8.77 1.13 -1.03
C ASP A 55 7.34 1.20 -0.43
N ILE A 56 6.30 0.92 -1.22
CA ILE A 56 4.90 0.88 -0.74
C ILE A 56 4.37 -0.53 -0.46
N VAL A 57 5.14 -1.60 -0.76
CA VAL A 57 4.70 -3.00 -0.66
C VAL A 57 4.13 -3.31 0.72
N TYR A 58 4.85 -2.94 1.78
CA TYR A 58 4.42 -3.18 3.15
C TYR A 58 3.06 -2.53 3.46
N GLY A 59 2.90 -1.25 3.08
CA GLY A 59 1.64 -0.53 3.31
C GLY A 59 0.46 -1.16 2.55
N VAL A 60 0.67 -1.55 1.30
CA VAL A 60 -0.36 -2.19 0.47
C VAL A 60 -0.71 -3.58 0.99
N GLY A 61 0.29 -4.35 1.44
CA GLY A 61 0.10 -5.65 2.08
C GLY A 61 -0.73 -5.55 3.36
N LEU A 62 -0.41 -4.57 4.21
CA LEU A 62 -1.17 -4.31 5.45
C LEU A 62 -2.63 -3.97 5.16
N GLN A 63 -2.89 -3.05 4.21
CA GLN A 63 -4.28 -2.68 3.84
C GLN A 63 -5.07 -3.84 3.23
N SER A 64 -4.40 -4.78 2.55
CA SER A 64 -5.08 -5.90 1.89
C SER A 64 -5.78 -6.84 2.88
N ARG A 65 -5.40 -6.82 4.17
CA ARG A 65 -6.00 -7.67 5.22
C ARG A 65 -7.42 -7.25 5.59
N TYR A 66 -7.80 -6.01 5.31
CA TYR A 66 -9.08 -5.43 5.74
C TYR A 66 -10.11 -5.32 4.60
N MET A 67 -9.94 -6.09 3.52
CA MET A 67 -10.83 -6.05 2.34
C MET A 67 -12.25 -6.58 2.59
N GLU A 68 -12.45 -7.38 3.64
CA GLU A 68 -13.74 -7.98 3.99
C GLU A 68 -14.64 -6.97 4.74
N THR A 69 -14.09 -6.30 5.75
CA THR A 69 -14.80 -5.29 6.55
C THR A 69 -14.02 -3.97 6.53
N LEU A 70 -14.46 -3.04 5.68
CA LEU A 70 -13.82 -1.74 5.58
C LEU A 70 -14.36 -0.74 6.60
N LYS A 71 -13.46 0.04 7.18
CA LYS A 71 -13.76 1.14 8.09
C LYS A 71 -13.13 2.43 7.59
N GLU A 72 -13.62 3.57 8.06
CA GLU A 72 -13.06 4.88 7.70
C GLU A 72 -11.55 4.98 7.99
N SER A 73 -11.11 4.44 9.13
CA SER A 73 -9.68 4.29 9.47
C SER A 73 -8.87 3.56 8.39
N HIS A 74 -9.34 2.41 7.91
CA HIS A 74 -8.72 1.67 6.78
C HIS A 74 -8.70 2.52 5.51
N TRP A 75 -9.79 3.23 5.22
CA TRP A 75 -9.87 4.10 4.05
C TRP A 75 -8.87 5.26 4.09
N LEU A 76 -8.72 5.89 5.27
CA LEU A 76 -7.74 6.95 5.48
C LEU A 76 -6.31 6.44 5.35
N ALA A 77 -6.03 5.24 5.84
CA ALA A 77 -4.72 4.60 5.68
C ALA A 77 -4.39 4.31 4.20
N ALA A 78 -5.35 3.82 3.41
CA ALA A 78 -5.15 3.63 1.98
C ALA A 78 -4.97 4.96 1.23
N LYS A 79 -5.72 6.01 1.58
CA LYS A 79 -5.51 7.36 1.02
C LYS A 79 -4.15 7.93 1.38
N ARG A 80 -3.60 7.60 2.56
CA ARG A 80 -2.23 8.02 2.95
C ARG A 80 -1.19 7.51 1.95
N ILE A 81 -1.32 6.26 1.48
CA ILE A 81 -0.41 5.71 0.46
C ILE A 81 -0.49 6.54 -0.83
N LEU A 82 -1.69 6.95 -1.27
CA LEU A 82 -1.84 7.85 -2.42
C LEU A 82 -1.21 9.23 -2.19
N ARG A 83 -1.34 9.80 -0.99
CA ARG A 83 -0.67 11.07 -0.62
C ARG A 83 0.85 10.96 -0.65
N TYR A 84 1.39 9.82 -0.23
CA TYR A 84 2.81 9.51 -0.32
C TYR A 84 3.27 9.41 -1.78
N ILE A 85 2.53 8.67 -2.61
CA ILE A 85 2.80 8.55 -4.06
C ILE A 85 2.77 9.93 -4.73
N SER A 86 1.81 10.79 -4.36
CA SER A 86 1.73 12.16 -4.89
C SER A 86 2.97 12.99 -4.62
N GLY A 87 3.69 12.76 -3.52
CA GLY A 87 4.94 13.45 -3.20
C GLY A 87 6.20 12.77 -3.75
N THR A 88 6.06 11.57 -4.31
CA THR A 88 7.17 10.72 -4.75
C THR A 88 6.96 10.24 -6.18
N LEU A 89 6.30 11.03 -7.03
CA LEU A 89 5.99 10.63 -8.41
C LEU A 89 7.24 10.32 -9.23
N GLU A 90 8.36 10.96 -8.91
CA GLU A 90 9.67 10.77 -9.55
C GLU A 90 10.42 9.53 -9.03
N PHE A 91 9.89 8.84 -8.01
CA PHE A 91 10.54 7.68 -7.42
C PHE A 91 9.98 6.42 -8.07
N GLY A 92 10.85 5.45 -8.34
CA GLY A 92 10.47 4.13 -8.81
C GLY A 92 11.63 3.38 -9.46
N LEU A 93 11.41 2.10 -9.72
CA LEU A 93 12.31 1.26 -10.48
C LEU A 93 12.07 1.47 -11.98
N PHE A 94 13.15 1.76 -12.69
CA PHE A 94 13.17 1.77 -14.15
C PHE A 94 13.84 0.49 -14.64
N TYR A 95 13.09 -0.35 -15.34
CA TYR A 95 13.63 -1.54 -15.98
C TYR A 95 14.02 -1.22 -17.42
N SER A 96 15.32 -1.26 -17.70
CA SER A 96 15.86 -1.18 -19.06
C SER A 96 16.28 -2.56 -19.55
N TYR A 97 16.16 -2.80 -20.85
CA TYR A 97 16.72 -3.99 -21.47
C TYR A 97 18.25 -4.01 -21.33
N SER A 98 18.81 -5.19 -21.07
CA SER A 98 20.25 -5.47 -21.04
C SER A 98 20.46 -6.91 -21.51
N GLU A 99 21.47 -7.13 -22.36
CA GLU A 99 21.83 -8.46 -22.87
C GLU A 99 22.45 -9.36 -21.77
N ASP A 100 23.09 -8.75 -20.76
CA ASP A 100 23.80 -9.44 -19.67
C ASP A 100 22.99 -9.45 -18.34
N ALA A 101 21.66 -9.55 -18.42
CA ALA A 101 20.81 -9.50 -17.23
C ALA A 101 20.84 -10.81 -16.42
N GLU A 102 21.56 -10.82 -15.29
CA GLU A 102 21.51 -11.90 -14.29
C GLU A 102 20.48 -11.60 -13.19
N LEU A 103 19.59 -12.56 -12.90
CA LEU A 103 18.55 -12.43 -11.88
C LEU A 103 18.98 -13.09 -10.56
N TYR A 104 19.12 -12.28 -9.50
CA TYR A 104 19.39 -12.76 -8.14
C TYR A 104 18.16 -12.56 -7.25
N GLY A 105 17.69 -13.63 -6.61
CA GLY A 105 16.55 -13.62 -5.70
C GLY A 105 17.00 -13.68 -4.24
N TYR A 106 16.49 -12.76 -3.43
CA TYR A 106 16.67 -12.77 -1.97
C TYR A 106 15.28 -12.90 -1.31
N SER A 107 15.19 -13.66 -0.23
CA SER A 107 13.97 -13.79 0.58
C SER A 107 14.31 -13.40 2.02
N ASP A 108 13.54 -12.48 2.58
CA ASP A 108 13.64 -12.04 3.97
C ASP A 108 12.36 -12.46 4.70
N SER A 109 12.51 -13.04 5.89
CA SER A 109 11.39 -13.54 6.69
C SER A 109 11.26 -12.70 7.95
N ASP A 110 10.25 -11.84 8.02
CA ASP A 110 9.90 -11.18 9.27
C ASP A 110 9.06 -12.13 10.16
N TRP A 111 9.37 -12.14 11.45
CA TRP A 111 8.64 -12.87 12.47
C TRP A 111 8.01 -11.85 13.41
N GLY A 112 6.67 -11.81 13.48
CA GLY A 112 5.94 -11.15 14.58
C GLY A 112 5.34 -9.76 14.31
N GLY A 113 5.26 -9.27 13.07
CA GLY A 113 4.63 -7.97 12.76
C GLY A 113 3.10 -7.93 12.85
N ASP A 114 2.43 -9.08 12.86
CA ASP A 114 0.96 -9.20 12.88
C ASP A 114 0.45 -9.68 14.25
N ARG A 115 -0.23 -8.79 15.01
CA ARG A 115 -0.85 -9.15 16.30
C ARG A 115 -2.23 -9.77 16.18
N ASP A 116 -2.93 -9.58 15.06
CA ASP A 116 -4.30 -10.09 14.86
C ASP A 116 -4.27 -11.56 14.47
N GLU A 117 -3.37 -11.95 13.57
CA GLU A 117 -3.27 -13.34 13.11
C GLU A 117 -2.05 -14.09 13.61
N ARG A 118 -0.99 -13.40 14.10
CA ARG A 118 0.30 -14.01 14.47
C ARG A 118 0.85 -14.96 13.39
N LYS A 119 0.52 -14.70 12.13
CA LYS A 119 0.98 -15.47 10.97
C LYS A 119 2.14 -14.72 10.30
N SER A 120 3.14 -15.47 9.86
CA SER A 120 4.19 -14.93 9.00
C SER A 120 3.59 -14.40 7.71
N THR A 121 4.13 -13.28 7.23
CA THR A 121 3.76 -12.65 5.96
C THR A 121 4.45 -13.24 4.74
N THR A 122 5.12 -14.39 4.91
CA THR A 122 6.00 -14.97 3.90
C THR A 122 5.29 -16.09 3.12
N GLY A 123 5.56 -16.13 1.81
CA GLY A 123 5.45 -17.28 0.94
C GLY A 123 6.83 -17.64 0.41
#